data_AF-A0A349LXA9-F1
#
_entry.id   AF-A0A349LXA9-F1
#
_cell.length_a   1.000
_cell.length_b   1.000
_cell.length_c   1.000
_cell.angle_alpha   90.00
_cell.angle_beta   90.00
_cell.angle_gamma   90.00
#
_symmetry.space_group_name_H-M   'P 1'
#
loop_
_entity.id
_entity.type
_entity.pdbx_description
1 polymer ?
#
loop_
_entity_poly.entity_id
_entity_poly.type
_entity_poly.pdbx_seq_one_letter_code
_entity_poly.pdbx_strand_id
1 'polypeptide(L)'
;MKKWFAAMLFSAAIPAHAVDQDYKLLTVASYLNFYLLNLNACEDFHSSLRRDAYEAEGMLYPWLDKLDAKTKGSIDAGILENELKKRREKVSNMIKEGGLKKEGGLTEEQCRFIIDIVKKNELDKTMLKALE
;
A
#
# COMPACT_ATOMS: atom_id res chain seq x y z
N MET A 1 2.09 52.04 -35.22
CA MET A 1 1.08 51.04 -34.85
C MET A 1 1.72 49.68 -34.63
N LYS A 2 1.79 49.18 -33.39
CA LYS A 2 1.82 47.74 -33.08
C LYS A 2 1.55 47.56 -31.58
N LYS A 3 0.29 47.30 -31.23
CA LYS A 3 -0.12 46.93 -29.86
C LYS A 3 0.28 45.47 -29.67
N TRP A 4 1.21 45.19 -28.76
CA TRP A 4 1.53 43.83 -28.35
C TRP A 4 0.52 43.42 -27.26
N PHE A 5 -0.41 42.55 -27.62
CA PHE A 5 -1.27 41.85 -26.68
C PHE A 5 -0.44 40.80 -25.95
N ALA A 6 -0.10 41.07 -24.68
CA ALA A 6 0.41 40.04 -23.79
C ALA A 6 -0.77 39.12 -23.42
N ALA A 7 -0.81 37.95 -24.03
CA ALA A 7 -1.67 36.87 -23.58
C ALA A 7 -1.14 36.37 -22.23
N MET A 8 -1.81 36.74 -21.13
CA MET A 8 -1.63 36.06 -19.85
C MET A 8 -2.15 34.63 -19.99
N LEU A 9 -1.23 33.69 -20.17
CA LEU A 9 -1.49 32.28 -19.91
C LEU A 9 -1.59 32.13 -18.39
N PHE A 10 -2.81 32.06 -17.86
CA PHE A 10 -3.04 31.46 -16.55
C PHE A 10 -2.69 29.98 -16.66
N SER A 11 -1.41 29.65 -16.43
CA SER A 11 -1.03 28.28 -16.09
C SER A 11 -1.75 27.93 -14.80
N ALA A 12 -2.76 27.08 -14.90
CA ALA A 12 -3.35 26.41 -13.74
C ALA A 12 -2.24 25.58 -13.10
N ALA A 13 -1.52 26.18 -12.16
CA ALA A 13 -0.55 25.49 -11.34
C ALA A 13 -1.34 24.49 -10.49
N ILE A 14 -1.29 23.22 -10.88
CA ILE A 14 -1.67 22.14 -9.97
C ILE A 14 -0.78 22.32 -8.74
N PRO A 15 -1.33 22.57 -7.55
CA PRO A 15 -0.52 22.83 -6.38
C PRO A 15 0.37 21.59 -6.15
N ALA A 16 1.69 21.78 -6.18
CA ALA A 16 2.67 20.72 -5.97
C ALA A 16 2.44 19.92 -4.66
N HIS A 17 1.75 20.53 -3.70
CA HIS A 17 1.30 19.90 -2.46
C HIS A 17 0.29 18.76 -2.64
N ALA A 18 -0.59 18.80 -3.65
CA ALA A 18 -1.54 17.72 -3.91
C ALA A 18 -0.83 16.46 -4.42
N VAL A 19 0.15 16.64 -5.33
CA VAL A 19 0.95 15.53 -5.88
C VAL A 19 1.78 14.83 -4.79
N ASP A 20 2.31 15.59 -3.83
CA ASP A 20 3.10 15.05 -2.71
C ASP A 20 2.23 14.29 -1.69
N GLN A 21 0.98 14.71 -1.50
CA GLN A 21 0.03 14.02 -0.62
C GLN A 21 -0.46 12.70 -1.22
N ASP A 22 -0.79 12.69 -2.51
CA ASP A 22 -1.22 11.48 -3.22
C ASP A 22 -0.11 10.42 -3.24
N TYR A 23 1.14 10.85 -3.45
CA TYR A 23 2.30 9.95 -3.40
C TYR A 23 2.53 9.35 -2.01
N LYS A 24 2.31 10.12 -0.94
CA LYS A 24 2.37 9.62 0.44
C LYS A 24 1.27 8.59 0.70
N LEU A 25 0.03 8.87 0.33
CA LEU A 25 -1.09 7.94 0.50
C LEU A 25 -0.88 6.64 -0.29
N LEU A 26 -0.36 6.74 -1.51
CA LEU A 26 0.02 5.58 -2.32
C LEU A 26 1.14 4.75 -1.68
N THR A 27 2.13 5.41 -1.07
CA THR A 27 3.22 4.74 -0.34
C THR A 27 2.65 3.96 0.84
N VAL A 28 1.75 4.57 1.60
CA VAL A 28 1.07 3.89 2.72
C VAL A 28 0.18 2.74 2.24
N ALA A 29 -0.55 2.93 1.13
CA ALA A 29 -1.36 1.88 0.53
C ALA A 29 -0.50 0.67 0.13
N SER A 30 0.67 0.93 -0.47
CA SER A 30 1.64 -0.11 -0.80
C SER A 30 2.16 -0.83 0.44
N TYR A 31 2.45 -0.08 1.50
CA TYR A 31 2.94 -0.59 2.77
C TYR A 31 1.91 -1.52 3.43
N LEU A 32 0.66 -1.09 3.57
CA LEU A 32 -0.41 -1.92 4.14
C LEU A 32 -0.71 -3.15 3.27
N ASN A 33 -0.73 -2.99 1.94
CA ASN A 33 -0.95 -4.10 1.02
C ASN A 33 0.17 -5.15 1.06
N PHE A 34 1.41 -4.75 1.37
CA PHE A 34 2.49 -5.70 1.62
C PHE A 34 2.14 -6.63 2.78
N TYR A 35 1.76 -6.11 3.95
CA TYR A 35 1.40 -6.96 5.08
C TYR A 35 0.18 -7.82 4.78
N LEU A 36 -0.86 -7.24 4.17
CA LEU A 36 -2.08 -7.97 3.83
C LEU A 36 -1.79 -9.18 2.93
N LEU A 37 -1.00 -9.01 1.87
CA LEU A 37 -0.65 -10.11 0.96
C LEU A 37 0.20 -11.19 1.64
N ASN A 38 1.13 -10.80 2.51
CA ASN A 38 1.96 -11.78 3.21
C ASN A 38 1.16 -12.54 4.28
N LEU A 39 0.25 -11.89 5.00
CA LEU A 39 -0.61 -12.55 5.98
C LEU A 39 -1.56 -13.55 5.29
N ASN A 40 -2.21 -13.15 4.19
CA ASN A 40 -3.01 -14.07 3.37
C ASN A 40 -2.19 -15.29 2.91
N ALA A 41 -0.96 -15.09 2.45
CA ALA A 41 -0.07 -16.20 2.09
C ALA A 41 0.26 -17.10 3.31
N CYS A 42 0.44 -16.52 4.50
CA CYS A 42 0.66 -17.29 5.71
C CYS A 42 -0.56 -18.13 6.11
N GLU A 43 -1.78 -17.61 5.92
CA GLU A 43 -3.03 -18.33 6.17
C GLU A 43 -3.22 -19.54 5.24
N ASP A 44 -2.89 -19.35 3.97
CA ASP A 44 -3.05 -20.36 2.92
C ASP A 44 -2.02 -21.50 3.07
N PHE A 45 -0.75 -21.15 3.30
CA PHE A 45 0.36 -22.11 3.22
C PHE A 45 0.80 -22.70 4.56
N HIS A 46 0.50 -22.06 5.70
CA HIS A 46 0.94 -22.51 7.03
C HIS A 46 -0.24 -22.73 7.98
N SER A 47 -0.81 -23.93 7.93
CA SER A 47 -1.98 -24.28 8.76
C SER A 47 -1.77 -24.07 10.28
N SER A 48 -0.53 -24.23 10.77
CA SER A 48 -0.16 -23.98 12.17
C SER A 48 -0.23 -22.50 12.56
N LEU A 49 -0.12 -21.58 11.60
CA LEU A 49 -0.11 -20.14 11.80
C LEU A 49 -1.41 -19.46 11.36
N ARG A 50 -2.29 -20.16 10.65
CA ARG A 50 -3.47 -19.58 10.01
C ARG A 50 -4.30 -18.69 10.93
N ARG A 51 -4.62 -19.16 12.13
CA ARG A 51 -5.41 -18.37 13.09
C ARG A 51 -4.67 -17.09 13.50
N ASP A 52 -3.39 -17.20 13.80
CA ASP A 52 -2.61 -16.07 14.27
C ASP A 52 -2.36 -15.04 13.15
N ALA A 53 -2.24 -15.50 11.89
CA ALA A 53 -2.20 -14.67 10.70
C ALA A 53 -3.53 -13.94 10.46
N TYR A 54 -4.67 -14.62 10.61
CA TYR A 54 -6.00 -14.03 10.51
C TYR A 54 -6.25 -12.95 11.58
N GLU A 55 -5.84 -13.22 12.82
CA GLU A 55 -5.89 -12.23 13.90
C GLU A 55 -5.01 -11.00 13.61
N ALA A 56 -3.80 -11.22 13.06
CA ALA A 56 -2.92 -10.15 12.66
C ALA A 56 -3.51 -9.33 11.50
N GLU A 57 -4.13 -9.98 10.52
CA GLU A 57 -4.79 -9.30 9.39
C GLU A 57 -5.88 -8.34 9.91
N GLY A 58 -6.68 -8.78 10.88
CA GLY A 58 -7.71 -7.93 11.49
C GLY A 58 -7.16 -6.63 12.11
N MET A 59 -5.90 -6.61 12.54
CA MET A 59 -5.26 -5.39 13.08
C MET A 59 -4.87 -4.38 11.99
N LEU A 60 -4.87 -4.77 10.72
CA LEU A 60 -4.65 -3.86 9.60
C LEU A 60 -5.92 -3.10 9.20
N TYR A 61 -7.11 -3.65 9.47
CA TYR A 61 -8.38 -3.07 9.01
C TYR A 61 -8.61 -1.62 9.48
N PRO A 62 -8.32 -1.22 10.74
CA PRO A 62 -8.45 0.18 11.14
C PRO A 62 -7.57 1.15 10.34
N TRP A 63 -6.40 0.69 9.86
CA TRP A 63 -5.52 1.49 9.01
C TRP A 63 -6.01 1.53 7.57
N LEU A 64 -6.56 0.43 7.06
CA LEU A 64 -7.18 0.37 5.74
C LEU A 64 -8.42 1.26 5.67
N ASP A 65 -9.23 1.31 6.73
CA ASP A 65 -10.39 2.21 6.82
C ASP A 65 -9.97 3.68 6.80
N LYS A 66 -8.91 4.05 7.54
CA LYS A 66 -8.35 5.41 7.51
C LYS A 66 -7.78 5.76 6.13
N LEU A 67 -7.12 4.82 5.47
CA LEU A 67 -6.61 5.00 4.12
C LEU A 67 -7.77 5.24 3.14
N ASP A 68 -8.80 4.40 3.14
CA ASP A 68 -10.01 4.57 2.31
C ASP A 68 -10.68 5.93 2.55
N ALA A 69 -10.83 6.33 3.82
CA ALA A 69 -11.40 7.63 4.16
C ALA A 69 -10.58 8.81 3.61
N LYS A 70 -9.24 8.71 3.60
CA LYS A 70 -8.37 9.77 3.07
C LYS A 70 -8.25 9.76 1.55
N THR A 71 -8.42 8.62 0.89
CA THR A 71 -8.38 8.52 -0.58
C THR A 71 -9.71 8.86 -1.23
N LYS A 72 -10.83 8.78 -0.49
CA LYS A 72 -12.16 9.26 -0.93
C LYS A 72 -12.13 10.76 -1.23
N GLY A 73 -12.00 11.09 -2.52
CA GLY A 73 -12.11 12.45 -3.06
C GLY A 73 -10.79 13.22 -3.20
N SER A 74 -9.64 12.64 -2.87
CA SER A 74 -8.32 13.29 -2.96
C SER A 74 -7.46 12.77 -4.11
N ILE A 75 -7.51 11.47 -4.40
CA ILE A 75 -6.68 10.83 -5.43
C ILE A 75 -7.52 10.57 -6.66
N ASP A 76 -7.02 10.93 -7.84
CA ASP A 76 -7.57 10.43 -9.10
C ASP A 76 -7.54 8.90 -9.06
N ALA A 77 -8.72 8.29 -8.95
CA ALA A 77 -8.89 6.85 -8.80
C ALA A 77 -8.14 6.07 -9.89
N GLY A 78 -8.01 6.64 -11.10
CA GLY A 78 -7.27 6.02 -12.19
C GLY A 78 -5.76 5.94 -11.98
N ILE A 79 -5.15 6.91 -11.27
CA ILE A 79 -3.72 6.90 -10.95
C ILE A 79 -3.45 5.92 -9.80
N LEU A 80 -4.27 5.97 -8.76
CA LEU A 80 -4.19 5.06 -7.62
C LEU A 80 -4.35 3.61 -8.07
N GLU A 81 -5.36 3.32 -8.88
CA GLU A 81 -5.65 1.98 -9.36
C GLU A 81 -4.53 1.45 -10.27
N ASN A 82 -3.98 2.27 -11.17
CA ASN A 82 -2.89 1.86 -12.05
C ASN A 82 -1.58 1.57 -11.30
N GLU A 83 -1.24 2.39 -10.30
CA GLU A 83 0.00 2.21 -9.55
C GLU A 83 -0.12 1.09 -8.51
N LEU A 84 -1.30 0.95 -7.86
CA LEU A 84 -1.62 -0.23 -7.06
C LEU A 84 -1.65 -1.51 -7.91
N LYS A 85 -2.13 -1.45 -9.16
CA LYS A 85 -2.13 -2.59 -10.09
C LYS A 85 -0.71 -2.96 -10.49
N LYS A 86 0.14 -2.01 -10.90
CA LYS A 86 1.56 -2.28 -11.22
C LYS A 86 2.32 -2.87 -10.04
N ARG A 87 2.05 -2.39 -8.82
CA ARG A 87 2.69 -2.92 -7.60
C ARG A 87 2.15 -4.29 -7.22
N ARG A 88 0.84 -4.52 -7.34
CA ARG A 88 0.22 -5.84 -7.18
C ARG A 88 0.73 -6.83 -8.22
N GLU A 89 0.89 -6.41 -9.47
CA GLU A 89 1.49 -7.21 -10.53
C GLU A 89 2.97 -7.48 -10.26
N LYS A 90 3.75 -6.50 -9.80
CA LYS A 90 5.16 -6.70 -9.41
C LYS A 90 5.30 -7.70 -8.25
N VAL A 91 4.48 -7.56 -7.21
CA VAL A 91 4.46 -8.49 -6.08
C VAL A 91 3.94 -9.87 -6.52
N SER A 92 2.86 -9.92 -7.30
CA SER A 92 2.33 -11.17 -7.87
C SER A 92 3.32 -11.85 -8.82
N ASN A 93 4.14 -11.09 -9.55
CA ASN A 93 5.17 -11.62 -10.43
C ASN A 93 6.38 -12.09 -9.63
N MET A 94 6.77 -11.39 -8.56
CA MET A 94 7.78 -11.92 -7.62
C MET A 94 7.32 -13.26 -7.01
N ILE A 95 6.02 -13.39 -6.73
CA ILE A 95 5.41 -14.64 -6.29
C ILE A 95 5.42 -15.70 -7.41
N LYS A 96 5.08 -15.33 -8.66
CA LYS A 96 4.98 -16.27 -9.81
C LYS A 96 6.31 -16.67 -10.46
N GLU A 97 7.29 -15.78 -10.54
CA GLU A 97 8.56 -15.94 -11.28
C GLU A 97 9.63 -16.68 -10.47
N GLY A 98 9.43 -16.91 -9.17
CA GLY A 98 10.39 -17.68 -8.37
C GLY A 98 10.02 -17.93 -6.90
N GLY A 99 8.93 -17.37 -6.38
CA GLY A 99 8.61 -17.46 -4.96
C GLY A 99 7.26 -18.12 -4.69
N LEU A 100 7.12 -19.43 -4.97
CA LEU A 100 6.13 -20.36 -4.37
C LEU A 100 6.16 -21.75 -5.07
N LYS A 101 7.33 -22.39 -5.15
CA LYS A 101 7.40 -23.86 -5.34
C LYS A 101 8.22 -24.46 -4.22
N LYS A 102 7.55 -24.99 -3.18
CA LYS A 102 8.04 -25.83 -2.06
C LYS A 102 9.27 -25.36 -1.25
N GLU A 103 10.08 -24.46 -1.79
CA GLU A 103 11.28 -23.82 -1.25
C GLU A 103 11.25 -22.28 -1.43
N GLY A 104 10.12 -21.72 -1.90
CA GLY A 104 10.00 -20.28 -2.23
C GLY A 104 8.77 -19.58 -1.65
N GLY A 105 7.96 -20.23 -0.81
CA GLY A 105 6.95 -19.52 -0.01
C GLY A 105 7.61 -18.86 1.19
N LEU A 106 6.90 -17.93 1.86
CA LEU A 106 7.31 -17.48 3.19
C LEU A 106 7.54 -18.72 4.06
N THR A 107 8.66 -18.81 4.76
CA THR A 107 8.85 -19.86 5.76
C THR A 107 7.92 -19.63 6.95
N GLU A 108 7.70 -20.65 7.77
CA GLU A 108 6.93 -20.48 9.00
C GLU A 108 7.56 -19.40 9.91
N GLU A 109 8.89 -19.31 9.94
CA GLU A 109 9.62 -18.27 10.67
C GLU A 109 9.34 -16.86 10.11
N GLN A 110 9.38 -16.70 8.78
CA GLN A 110 9.06 -15.41 8.14
C GLN A 110 7.60 -15.02 8.40
N CYS A 111 6.67 -15.97 8.38
CA CYS A 111 5.30 -15.73 8.75
C CYS A 111 5.16 -15.31 10.22
N ARG A 112 5.83 -15.99 11.16
CA ARG A 112 5.85 -15.60 12.58
C ARG A 112 6.39 -14.18 12.77
N PHE A 113 7.46 -13.82 12.06
CA PHE A 113 8.02 -12.48 12.11
C PHE A 113 7.03 -11.42 11.62
N ILE A 114 6.34 -11.66 10.48
CA ILE A 114 5.35 -10.73 9.93
C ILE A 114 4.14 -10.60 10.87
N ILE A 115 3.64 -11.73 11.39
CA ILE A 115 2.55 -11.77 12.39
C ILE A 115 2.96 -10.97 13.62
N ASP A 116 4.17 -11.17 14.13
CA ASP A 116 4.67 -10.47 15.32
C ASP A 116 4.76 -8.96 15.11
N ILE A 117 5.27 -8.50 13.97
CA ILE A 117 5.31 -7.06 13.65
C ILE A 117 3.91 -6.46 13.76
N VAL A 118 2.92 -7.12 13.19
CA VAL A 118 1.55 -6.60 13.15
C VAL A 118 0.90 -6.69 14.52
N LYS A 119 0.98 -7.85 15.19
CA LYS A 119 0.36 -8.09 16.51
C LYS A 119 0.98 -7.29 17.64
N LYS A 120 2.29 -7.04 17.60
CA LYS A 120 3.01 -6.19 18.57
C LYS A 120 2.87 -4.69 18.27
N ASN A 121 2.09 -4.33 17.25
CA ASN A 121 1.91 -2.95 16.82
C ASN A 121 3.24 -2.27 16.44
N GLU A 122 4.17 -3.03 15.87
CA GLU A 122 5.50 -2.57 15.43
C GLU A 122 5.50 -2.09 13.96
N LEU A 123 4.32 -1.96 13.35
CA LEU A 123 4.16 -1.28 12.07
C LEU A 123 4.79 0.13 12.13
N ASP A 124 5.49 0.51 11.07
CA ASP A 124 6.22 1.78 10.93
C ASP A 124 5.27 2.96 11.15
N LYS A 125 5.41 3.60 12.31
CA LYS A 125 4.58 4.74 12.71
C LYS A 125 4.79 5.95 11.83
N THR A 126 5.96 6.08 11.20
CA THR A 126 6.24 7.17 10.25
C THR A 126 5.36 7.05 9.02
N MET A 127 5.19 5.83 8.51
CA MET A 127 4.29 5.54 7.40
C MET A 127 2.83 5.76 7.81
N LEU A 128 2.44 5.22 8.96
CA LEU A 128 1.05 5.27 9.43
C LEU A 128 0.59 6.68 9.85
N LYS A 129 1.52 7.58 10.23
CA LYS A 129 1.20 8.97 10.58
C LYS A 129 0.53 9.74 9.44
N ALA A 130 0.75 9.35 8.18
CA ALA A 130 0.03 9.96 7.05
C ALA A 130 -1.47 9.62 7.03
N LEU A 131 -1.90 8.62 7.82
CA LEU A 131 -3.29 8.20 8.00
C LEU A 131 -3.96 8.79 9.25
N GLU A 132 -3.19 9.41 10.14
CA GLU A 132 -3.69 10.19 11.27
C GLU A 132 -4.15 11.59 10.83
#